data_AF-A0A4R3NGX3-F1
#
_entry.id   AF-A0A4R3NGX3-F1
#
_cell.length_a   1.000
_cell.length_b   1.000
_cell.length_c   1.000
_cell.angle_alpha   90.00
_cell.angle_beta   90.00
_cell.angle_gamma   90.00
#
_symmetry.space_group_name_H-M   'P 1'
#
loop_
_entity.id
_entity.type
_entity.pdbx_description
1 polymer ?
#
loop_
_entity_poly.entity_id
_entity_poly.type
_entity_poly.pdbx_seq_one_letter_code
_entity_poly.pdbx_strand_id
1 'polypeptide(L)'
;MFKILKAKEPSDPLTGAAGSVAFLLAVNKPVYPLYLLFLAPSAFEVSLFTALSLPLYLFVWGMARKGHSYPARLGIVIVGMIDTILISFLLGGDSGALLFLFACTILAGVVFYDDEKWVSRVLISVSFLAFLTLEGRVGPSVTAISASDMQTLYFINVSGVAALMGFIALRLPRPAKQD
;
A
#
# COMPACT_ATOMS: atom_id res chain seq x y z
N MET A 1 -16.41 -31.97 -32.45
CA MET A 1 -16.88 -30.90 -31.55
C MET A 1 -15.67 -30.14 -31.03
N PHE A 2 -15.16 -29.19 -31.83
CA PHE A 2 -13.97 -28.39 -31.50
C PHE A 2 -14.40 -27.28 -30.53
N LYS A 3 -14.00 -27.38 -29.25
CA LYS A 3 -14.10 -26.24 -28.33
C LYS A 3 -13.10 -25.20 -28.81
N ILE A 4 -13.60 -24.14 -29.45
CA ILE A 4 -12.84 -22.91 -29.67
C ILE A 4 -12.37 -22.46 -28.28
N LEU A 5 -11.06 -22.53 -28.05
CA LEU A 5 -10.43 -21.89 -26.90
C LEU A 5 -10.76 -20.41 -27.02
N LYS A 6 -11.72 -19.94 -26.21
CA LYS A 6 -12.01 -18.52 -26.06
C LYS A 6 -10.68 -17.89 -25.64
N ALA A 7 -10.09 -17.08 -26.52
CA ALA A 7 -8.89 -16.34 -26.21
C ALA A 7 -9.13 -15.63 -24.87
N LYS A 8 -8.28 -15.92 -23.88
CA LYS A 8 -8.34 -15.24 -22.59
C LYS A 8 -8.28 -13.75 -22.90
N GLU A 9 -9.33 -13.01 -22.53
CA GLU A 9 -9.33 -11.56 -22.76
C GLU A 9 -8.03 -10.98 -22.22
N PRO A 10 -7.44 -9.98 -22.90
CA PRO A 10 -6.24 -9.31 -22.42
C PRO A 10 -6.46 -8.94 -20.96
N SER A 11 -5.65 -9.50 -20.07
CA SER A 11 -5.80 -9.24 -18.64
C SER A 11 -5.62 -7.76 -18.41
N ASP A 12 -6.60 -7.11 -17.77
CA ASP A 12 -6.55 -5.69 -17.43
C ASP A 12 -5.17 -5.34 -16.81
N PRO A 13 -4.35 -4.53 -17.50
CA PRO A 13 -2.99 -4.30 -17.10
C PRO A 13 -2.88 -3.47 -15.81
N LEU A 14 -3.83 -2.56 -15.54
CA LEU A 14 -3.87 -1.82 -14.28
C LEU A 14 -4.22 -2.76 -13.11
N THR A 15 -5.07 -3.75 -13.34
CA THR A 15 -5.37 -4.78 -12.34
C THR A 15 -4.17 -5.66 -12.05
N GLY A 16 -3.38 -6.01 -13.07
CA GLY A 16 -2.11 -6.72 -12.90
C GLY A 16 -1.10 -5.94 -12.05
N ALA A 17 -0.99 -4.64 -12.29
CA ALA A 17 -0.14 -3.74 -11.50
C ALA A 17 -0.65 -3.64 -10.04
N ALA A 18 -1.94 -3.36 -9.84
CA ALA A 18 -2.56 -3.29 -8.51
C ALA A 18 -2.41 -4.59 -7.71
N GLY A 19 -2.62 -5.75 -8.36
CA GLY A 19 -2.39 -7.05 -7.76
C GLY A 19 -0.93 -7.28 -7.37
N SER A 20 0.03 -6.79 -8.16
CA SER A 20 1.46 -6.89 -7.83
C SER A 20 1.84 -6.05 -6.61
N VAL A 21 1.25 -4.86 -6.47
CA VAL A 21 1.40 -4.02 -5.27
C VAL A 21 0.78 -4.69 -4.05
N ALA A 22 -0.43 -5.24 -4.18
CA ALA A 22 -1.08 -6.01 -3.12
C ALA A 22 -0.21 -7.18 -2.65
N PHE A 23 0.37 -7.94 -3.58
CA PHE A 23 1.26 -9.04 -3.26
C PHE A 23 2.54 -8.59 -2.55
N LEU A 24 3.18 -7.51 -3.03
CA LEU A 24 4.36 -6.94 -2.40
C LEU A 24 4.08 -6.56 -0.94
N LEU A 25 2.95 -5.87 -0.70
CA LEU A 25 2.54 -5.47 0.66
C LEU A 25 2.22 -6.69 1.52
N ALA A 26 1.56 -7.72 0.97
CA ALA A 26 1.31 -8.97 1.69
C ALA A 26 2.61 -9.67 2.12
N VAL A 27 3.63 -9.70 1.26
CA VAL A 27 4.96 -10.25 1.59
C VAL A 27 5.70 -9.37 2.59
N ASN A 28 5.52 -8.05 2.54
CA ASN A 28 6.11 -7.15 3.52
C ASN A 28 5.56 -7.38 4.92
N LYS A 29 4.28 -7.74 5.10
CA LYS A 29 3.66 -7.95 6.42
C LYS A 29 4.40 -8.91 7.37
N PRO A 30 4.82 -10.12 6.96
CA PRO A 30 5.62 -10.98 7.80
C PRO A 30 7.11 -10.59 7.82
N VAL A 31 7.61 -9.91 6.79
CA VAL A 31 9.03 -9.55 6.68
C VAL A 31 9.38 -8.30 7.50
N TYR A 32 8.45 -7.35 7.61
CA TYR A 32 8.62 -6.08 8.30
C TYR A 32 9.05 -6.26 9.76
N PRO A 33 8.33 -7.05 10.59
CA PRO A 33 8.76 -7.29 11.96
C PRO A 33 10.12 -7.99 12.06
N LEU A 34 10.45 -8.87 11.12
CA LEU A 34 11.67 -9.67 11.19
C LEU A 34 12.94 -8.81 11.08
N TYR A 35 12.95 -7.78 10.23
CA TYR A 35 14.11 -6.89 10.19
C TYR A 35 14.11 -5.87 11.33
N LEU A 36 12.96 -5.52 11.91
CA LEU A 36 12.91 -4.66 13.10
C LEU A 36 13.49 -5.35 14.34
N LEU A 37 13.46 -6.68 14.41
CA LEU A 37 14.18 -7.45 15.43
C LEU A 37 15.66 -7.04 15.55
N PHE A 38 16.29 -6.63 14.44
CA PHE A 38 17.69 -6.23 14.39
C PHE A 38 17.90 -4.72 14.35
N LEU A 39 17.00 -3.98 13.70
CA LEU A 39 17.19 -2.55 13.43
C LEU A 39 16.54 -1.63 14.47
N ALA A 40 15.43 -2.06 15.07
CA ALA A 40 14.68 -1.28 16.06
C ALA A 40 14.01 -2.24 17.08
N PRO A 41 14.80 -2.92 17.92
CA PRO A 41 14.29 -4.02 18.75
C PRO A 41 13.14 -3.64 19.68
N SER A 42 13.09 -2.40 20.18
CA SER A 42 11.97 -1.93 21.03
C SER A 42 10.64 -1.77 20.28
N ALA A 43 10.68 -1.74 18.95
CA ALA A 43 9.50 -1.71 18.09
C ALA A 43 9.04 -3.10 17.62
N PHE A 44 9.82 -4.16 17.91
CA PHE A 44 9.55 -5.50 17.37
C PHE A 44 8.17 -6.02 17.74
N GLU A 45 7.81 -6.04 19.04
CA GLU A 45 6.56 -6.62 19.50
C GLU A 45 5.34 -5.89 18.92
N VAL A 46 5.36 -4.56 18.95
CA VAL A 46 4.27 -3.75 18.39
C VAL A 46 4.17 -3.88 16.88
N SER A 47 5.30 -4.06 16.18
CA SER A 47 5.30 -4.26 14.73
C SER A 47 4.63 -5.55 14.28
N LEU A 48 4.54 -6.58 15.12
CA LEU A 48 3.85 -7.84 14.78
C LEU A 48 2.37 -7.60 14.44
N PHE A 49 1.73 -6.61 15.07
CA PHE A 49 0.34 -6.26 14.79
C PHE A 49 0.14 -5.72 13.37
N THR A 50 1.19 -5.20 12.71
CA THR A 50 1.12 -4.80 11.30
C THR A 50 0.73 -5.98 10.39
N ALA A 51 1.07 -7.21 10.80
CA ALA A 51 0.75 -8.42 10.05
C ALA A 51 -0.74 -8.76 10.02
N LEU A 52 -1.58 -8.15 10.87
CA LEU A 52 -3.03 -8.35 10.86
C LEU A 52 -3.70 -7.92 9.55
N SER A 53 -3.07 -7.01 8.80
CA SER A 53 -3.54 -6.57 7.48
C SER A 53 -3.18 -7.53 6.33
N LEU A 54 -2.32 -8.54 6.57
CA LEU A 54 -1.89 -9.52 5.57
C LEU A 54 -3.07 -10.18 4.84
N PRO A 55 -4.13 -10.67 5.52
CA PRO A 55 -5.26 -11.30 4.83
C PRO A 55 -5.97 -10.35 3.87
N LEU A 56 -6.02 -9.05 4.18
CA LEU A 56 -6.66 -8.05 3.30
C LEU A 56 -5.87 -7.88 2.01
N TYR A 57 -4.54 -7.78 2.09
CA TYR A 57 -3.68 -7.69 0.92
C TYR A 57 -3.70 -8.97 0.07
N LEU A 58 -3.72 -10.15 0.70
CA LEU A 58 -3.90 -11.43 -0.01
C LEU A 58 -5.27 -11.52 -0.68
N PHE A 59 -6.32 -11.02 -0.04
CA PHE A 59 -7.66 -10.96 -0.62
C PHE A 59 -7.69 -10.09 -1.87
N VAL A 60 -7.11 -8.89 -1.82
CA VAL A 60 -6.99 -7.98 -2.97
C VAL A 60 -6.16 -8.61 -4.09
N TRP A 61 -5.02 -9.23 -3.78
CA TRP A 61 -4.23 -9.97 -4.75
C TRP A 61 -5.02 -11.12 -5.39
N GLY A 62 -5.77 -11.89 -4.59
CA GLY A 62 -6.64 -12.96 -5.05
C GLY A 62 -7.74 -12.47 -5.99
N MET A 63 -8.35 -11.31 -5.69
CA MET A 63 -9.31 -10.66 -6.59
C MET A 63 -8.69 -10.31 -7.94
N ALA A 64 -7.50 -9.71 -7.94
CA ALA A 64 -6.78 -9.37 -9.17
C ALA A 64 -6.48 -10.63 -10.00
N ARG A 65 -6.03 -11.72 -9.35
CA ARG A 65 -5.72 -13.01 -10.00
C ARG A 65 -6.95 -13.69 -10.61
N LYS A 66 -8.14 -13.47 -10.01
CA LYS A 66 -9.42 -14.00 -10.49
C LYS A 66 -10.07 -13.15 -11.58
N GLY A 67 -9.48 -11.99 -11.93
CA GLY A 67 -10.00 -11.10 -12.98
C GLY A 67 -11.06 -10.11 -12.48
N HIS A 68 -11.23 -9.94 -11.17
CA HIS A 68 -12.11 -8.91 -10.61
C HIS A 68 -11.41 -7.54 -10.66
N SER A 69 -11.42 -6.92 -11.84
CA SER A 69 -10.63 -5.73 -12.15
C SER A 69 -10.89 -4.54 -11.21
N TYR A 70 -12.06 -3.91 -11.34
CA TYR A 70 -12.38 -2.70 -10.57
C TYR A 70 -12.32 -2.93 -9.05
N PRO A 71 -12.89 -4.01 -8.48
CA PRO A 71 -12.79 -4.26 -7.04
C PRO A 71 -11.34 -4.44 -6.54
N ALA A 72 -10.44 -5.03 -7.34
CA ALA A 72 -9.04 -5.16 -6.95
C ALA A 72 -8.31 -3.81 -6.93
N ARG A 73 -8.53 -2.98 -7.96
CA ARG A 73 -7.92 -1.64 -8.07
C ARG A 73 -8.43 -0.68 -6.99
N LEU A 74 -9.73 -0.73 -6.70
CA LEU A 74 -10.32 0.01 -5.57
C LEU A 74 -9.83 -0.53 -4.22
N GLY A 75 -9.84 -1.85 -4.07
CA GLY A 75 -9.48 -2.53 -2.84
C GLY A 75 -8.05 -2.25 -2.39
N ILE A 76 -7.08 -2.21 -3.30
CA ILE A 76 -5.68 -1.94 -2.93
C ILE A 76 -5.51 -0.53 -2.35
N VAL A 77 -6.21 0.47 -2.87
CA VAL A 77 -6.13 1.85 -2.36
C VAL A 77 -6.81 1.95 -0.99
N ILE A 78 -8.02 1.40 -0.85
CA ILE A 78 -8.77 1.46 0.42
C ILE A 78 -8.03 0.72 1.54
N VAL A 79 -7.59 -0.52 1.27
CA VAL A 79 -6.84 -1.32 2.24
C VAL A 79 -5.54 -0.60 2.61
N GLY A 80 -4.82 -0.05 1.63
CA GLY A 80 -3.60 0.73 1.86
C GLY A 80 -3.80 1.93 2.77
N MET A 81 -4.87 2.71 2.56
CA MET A 81 -5.18 3.87 3.40
C MET A 81 -5.52 3.47 4.83
N ILE A 82 -6.42 2.49 5.01
CA ILE A 82 -6.85 2.03 6.34
C ILE A 82 -5.65 1.47 7.11
N ASP A 83 -4.88 0.60 6.46
CA ASP A 83 -3.69 -0.01 7.03
C ASP A 83 -2.65 1.04 7.43
N THR A 84 -2.38 2.03 6.57
CA THR A 84 -1.45 3.13 6.87
C THR A 84 -1.89 3.91 8.11
N ILE A 85 -3.17 4.28 8.19
CA ILE A 85 -3.70 5.05 9.33
C ILE A 85 -3.57 4.22 10.62
N LEU A 86 -4.00 2.95 10.59
CA LEU A 86 -3.93 2.07 11.76
C LEU A 86 -2.49 1.84 12.23
N ILE A 87 -1.57 1.58 11.29
CA ILE A 87 -0.15 1.39 11.61
C ILE A 87 0.47 2.68 12.18
N SER A 88 0.04 3.86 11.71
CA SER A 88 0.52 5.12 12.26
C SER A 88 0.10 5.32 13.72
N PHE A 89 -1.14 4.97 14.07
CA PHE A 89 -1.57 4.97 15.48
C PHE A 89 -0.85 3.93 16.32
N LEU A 90 -0.53 2.79 15.72
CA LEU A 90 0.16 1.69 16.38
C LEU A 90 1.63 2.03 16.70
N LEU A 91 2.37 2.54 15.71
CA LEU A 91 3.80 2.85 15.82
C LEU A 91 4.08 4.28 16.31
N GLY A 92 3.06 5.12 16.38
CA GLY A 92 3.15 6.53 16.77
C GLY A 92 3.42 7.48 15.59
N GLY A 93 3.05 8.75 15.78
CA GLY A 93 3.16 9.78 14.74
C GLY A 93 4.57 10.00 14.22
N ASP A 94 5.57 9.91 15.11
CA ASP A 94 6.98 10.15 14.76
C ASP A 94 7.62 9.01 13.96
N SER A 95 6.93 7.87 13.80
CA SER A 95 7.46 6.71 13.08
C SER A 95 7.57 6.90 11.57
N GLY A 96 7.00 7.98 11.01
CA GLY A 96 6.94 8.23 9.57
C GLY A 96 5.99 7.30 8.80
N ALA A 97 5.28 6.39 9.48
CA ALA A 97 4.35 5.46 8.82
C ALA A 97 3.21 6.17 8.08
N LEU A 98 2.76 7.34 8.55
CA LEU A 98 1.65 8.08 7.93
C LEU A 98 1.97 8.53 6.50
N LEU A 99 3.26 8.65 6.16
CA LEU A 99 3.74 9.02 4.83
C LEU A 99 3.37 7.98 3.75
N PHE A 100 3.01 6.75 4.11
CA PHE A 100 2.45 5.78 3.16
C PHE A 100 1.12 6.24 2.54
N LEU A 101 0.44 7.24 3.10
CA LEU A 101 -0.71 7.89 2.46
C LEU A 101 -0.33 8.58 1.14
N PHE A 102 0.91 9.04 0.97
CA PHE A 102 1.39 9.55 -0.31
C PHE A 102 1.50 8.44 -1.36
N ALA A 103 1.97 7.25 -0.97
CA ALA A 103 1.95 6.10 -1.86
C ALA A 103 0.52 5.70 -2.23
N CYS A 104 -0.43 5.77 -1.30
CA CYS A 104 -1.85 5.56 -1.58
C CYS A 104 -2.43 6.63 -2.53
N THR A 105 -2.01 7.90 -2.37
CA THR A 105 -2.41 9.02 -3.23
C THR A 105 -1.94 8.79 -4.67
N ILE A 106 -0.66 8.44 -4.84
CA ILE A 106 -0.10 8.12 -6.16
C ILE A 106 -0.83 6.91 -6.75
N LEU A 107 -1.01 5.84 -5.96
CA LEU A 107 -1.71 4.64 -6.40
C LEU A 107 -3.13 4.97 -6.88
N ALA A 108 -3.88 5.79 -6.13
CA ALA A 108 -5.20 6.27 -6.52
C ALA A 108 -5.19 7.10 -7.81
N GLY A 109 -4.09 7.77 -8.16
CA GLY A 109 -3.96 8.51 -9.40
C GLY A 109 -3.67 7.67 -10.64
N VAL A 110 -3.24 6.42 -10.46
CA VAL A 110 -2.64 5.64 -11.55
C VAL A 110 -3.28 4.27 -11.79
N VAL A 111 -4.08 3.77 -10.85
CA VAL A 111 -4.77 2.48 -10.99
C VAL A 111 -6.20 2.62 -11.51
N PHE A 112 -6.60 3.77 -12.03
CA PHE A 112 -7.94 4.01 -12.58
C PHE A 112 -7.88 4.49 -14.03
N TYR A 113 -8.89 4.10 -14.81
CA TYR A 113 -9.07 4.53 -16.18
C TYR A 113 -9.75 5.91 -16.26
N ASP A 114 -9.75 6.54 -17.43
CA ASP A 114 -10.29 7.89 -17.63
C ASP A 114 -11.79 8.02 -17.34
N ASP A 115 -12.55 6.94 -17.56
CA ASP A 115 -13.97 6.84 -17.21
C ASP A 115 -14.21 6.75 -15.68
N GLU A 116 -13.18 6.38 -14.92
CA GLU A 116 -13.20 6.23 -13.46
C GLU A 116 -12.58 7.44 -12.73
N LYS A 117 -12.29 8.54 -13.44
CA LYS A 117 -11.58 9.73 -12.92
C LYS A 117 -12.16 10.31 -11.64
N TRP A 118 -13.47 10.23 -11.41
CA TRP A 118 -14.07 10.75 -10.19
C TRP A 118 -13.74 9.89 -8.97
N VAL A 119 -13.70 8.56 -9.13
CA VAL A 119 -13.26 7.65 -8.07
C VAL A 119 -11.80 7.93 -7.71
N SER A 120 -10.94 8.05 -8.72
CA SER A 120 -9.54 8.45 -8.55
C SER A 120 -9.40 9.77 -7.78
N ARG A 121 -10.07 10.84 -8.24
CA ARG A 121 -10.02 12.18 -7.60
C ARG A 121 -10.50 12.15 -6.15
N VAL A 122 -11.57 11.42 -5.86
CA VAL A 122 -12.07 11.27 -4.49
C VAL A 122 -11.03 10.57 -3.62
N LEU A 123 -10.45 9.45 -4.08
CA LEU A 123 -9.45 8.71 -3.31
C LEU A 123 -8.15 9.50 -3.11
N ILE A 124 -7.69 10.24 -4.11
CA ILE A 124 -6.57 11.19 -3.99
C ILE A 124 -6.88 12.23 -2.92
N SER A 125 -8.06 12.86 -3.00
CA SER A 125 -8.45 13.91 -2.07
C SER A 125 -8.58 13.37 -0.65
N VAL A 126 -9.21 12.20 -0.47
CA VAL A 126 -9.39 11.56 0.84
C VAL A 126 -8.05 11.14 1.44
N SER A 127 -7.17 10.49 0.68
CA SER A 127 -5.84 10.08 1.17
C SER A 127 -4.98 11.28 1.57
N PHE A 128 -4.97 12.33 0.76
CA PHE A 128 -4.21 13.54 1.06
C PHE A 128 -4.80 14.33 2.23
N LEU A 129 -6.12 14.48 2.32
CA LEU A 129 -6.78 15.11 3.47
C LEU A 129 -6.58 14.31 4.75
N ALA A 130 -6.58 12.97 4.67
CA ALA A 130 -6.24 12.13 5.82
C ALA A 130 -4.83 12.43 6.34
N PHE A 131 -3.84 12.61 5.45
CA PHE A 131 -2.50 13.02 5.86
C PHE A 131 -2.51 14.40 6.54
N LEU A 132 -3.08 15.43 5.88
CA LEU A 132 -3.14 16.78 6.43
C LEU A 132 -3.87 16.88 7.77
N THR A 133 -4.83 15.99 8.02
CA THR A 133 -5.63 15.99 9.25
C THR A 133 -5.01 15.18 10.38
N LEU A 134 -4.19 14.17 10.07
CA LEU A 134 -3.59 13.27 11.06
C LEU A 134 -2.13 13.64 11.38
N GLU A 135 -1.41 14.25 10.46
CA GLU A 135 -0.02 14.68 10.68
C GLU A 135 0.06 15.64 11.87
N GLY A 136 0.96 15.34 12.82
CA GLY A 136 1.08 16.07 14.08
C GLY A 136 -0.06 15.85 15.09
N ARG A 137 -1.07 15.03 14.77
CA ARG A 137 -2.18 14.68 15.69
C ARG A 137 -2.18 13.21 16.12
N VAL A 138 -1.47 12.34 15.39
CA VAL A 138 -1.23 10.98 15.84
C VAL A 138 -0.31 11.02 17.07
N GLY A 139 -0.78 10.45 18.18
CA GLY A 139 -0.04 10.41 19.43
C GLY A 139 1.19 9.48 19.40
N PRO A 140 1.81 9.21 20.56
CA PRO A 140 2.91 8.27 20.66
C PRO A 140 2.47 6.84 20.34
N SER A 141 3.45 5.98 20.11
CA SER A 141 3.25 4.52 19.95
C SER A 141 2.46 3.93 21.12
N VAL A 142 1.69 2.87 20.83
CA VAL A 142 0.93 2.14 21.87
C VAL A 142 1.83 1.41 22.87
N THR A 143 3.08 1.13 22.48
CA THR A 143 4.13 0.62 23.36
C THR A 143 5.30 1.60 23.41
N ALA A 144 6.08 1.56 24.50
CA ALA A 144 7.29 2.35 24.60
C ALA A 144 8.32 1.91 23.54
N ILE A 145 8.67 2.83 22.64
CA ILE A 145 9.75 2.68 21.66
C ILE A 145 10.86 3.65 22.06
N SER A 146 12.11 3.20 22.07
CA SER A 146 13.24 4.05 22.41
C SER A 146 13.41 5.19 21.40
N ALA A 147 13.99 6.32 21.81
CA ALA A 147 14.19 7.45 20.90
C ALA A 147 15.08 7.09 19.71
N SER A 148 16.10 6.25 19.90
CA SER A 148 16.96 5.77 18.81
C SER A 148 16.20 4.88 17.83
N ASP A 149 15.38 3.97 18.34
CA ASP A 149 14.61 3.04 17.52
C ASP A 149 13.50 3.77 16.76
N MET A 150 12.94 4.85 17.33
CA MET A 150 11.99 5.71 16.63
C MET A 150 12.62 6.42 15.44
N GLN A 151 13.85 6.92 15.57
CA GLN A 151 14.59 7.51 14.44
C GLN A 151 14.87 6.47 13.35
N THR A 152 15.26 5.25 13.76
CA THR A 152 15.45 4.14 12.81
C THR A 152 14.14 3.77 12.10
N LEU A 153 13.03 3.70 12.84
CA LEU A 153 11.70 3.47 12.27
C LEU A 153 11.32 4.54 11.25
N TYR A 154 11.52 5.81 11.59
CA TYR A 154 11.27 6.93 10.68
C TYR A 154 12.05 6.75 9.37
N PHE A 155 13.36 6.48 9.47
CA PHE A 155 14.21 6.25 8.31
C PHE A 155 13.74 5.05 7.46
N ILE A 156 13.41 3.92 8.10
CA ILE A 156 12.91 2.72 7.43
C ILE A 156 11.60 3.01 6.71
N ASN A 157 10.64 3.67 7.37
CA ASN A 157 9.33 3.96 6.80
C ASN A 157 9.44 4.96 5.64
N VAL A 158 10.18 6.05 5.79
CA VAL A 158 10.42 7.01 4.69
C VAL A 158 11.06 6.32 3.48
N SER A 159 12.09 5.50 3.71
CA SER A 159 12.75 4.73 2.65
C SER A 159 11.79 3.71 2.02
N GLY A 160 10.95 3.07 2.82
CA GLY A 160 9.90 2.15 2.37
C GLY A 160 8.84 2.83 1.52
N VAL A 161 8.42 4.04 1.87
CA VAL A 161 7.49 4.87 1.08
C VAL A 161 8.11 5.19 -0.28
N ALA A 162 9.36 5.66 -0.30
CA ALA A 162 10.09 5.94 -1.54
C ALA A 162 10.21 4.68 -2.43
N ALA A 163 10.59 3.55 -1.84
CA ALA A 163 10.72 2.28 -2.55
C ALA A 163 9.37 1.80 -3.11
N LEU A 164 8.28 1.92 -2.34
CA LEU A 164 6.94 1.54 -2.78
C LEU A 164 6.45 2.43 -3.94
N MET A 165 6.65 3.74 -3.85
CA MET A 165 6.32 4.66 -4.94
C MET A 165 7.11 4.33 -6.21
N GLY A 166 8.41 4.04 -6.06
CA GLY A 166 9.25 3.56 -7.17
C GLY A 166 8.73 2.25 -7.77
N PHE A 167 8.34 1.28 -6.93
CA PHE A 167 7.76 0.03 -7.39
C PHE A 167 6.43 0.23 -8.13
N ILE A 168 5.55 1.10 -7.63
CA ILE A 168 4.30 1.47 -8.31
C ILE A 168 4.60 2.00 -9.71
N ALA A 169 5.52 2.97 -9.83
CA ALA A 169 5.90 3.54 -11.11
C ALA A 169 6.50 2.51 -12.08
N LEU A 170 7.27 1.53 -11.58
CA LEU A 170 7.83 0.45 -12.40
C LEU A 170 6.80 -0.57 -12.87
N ARG A 171 5.70 -0.75 -12.13
CA ARG A 171 4.67 -1.75 -12.44
C ARG A 171 3.59 -1.24 -13.39
N LEU A 172 3.40 0.06 -13.49
CA LEU A 172 2.36 0.61 -14.35
C LEU A 172 2.71 0.47 -15.83
N PRO A 173 1.69 0.24 -16.68
CA PRO A 173 1.87 0.27 -18.12
C PRO A 173 2.40 1.63 -18.55
N ARG A 174 3.44 1.63 -19.38
CA ARG A 174 3.90 2.86 -20.02
C ARG A 174 3.05 3.10 -21.26
N PRO A 175 2.65 4.36 -21.54
CA PRO A 175 2.04 4.68 -22.81
C PRO A 175 3.00 4.29 -23.94
N ALA A 176 2.49 3.59 -24.94
CA ALA A 176 3.25 3.34 -26.15
C ALA A 176 3.53 4.67 -26.84
N LYS A 177 4.72 4.80 -27.44
CA LYS A 177 5.01 5.93 -28.31
C LYS A 177 4.04 5.88 -29.49
N GLN A 178 3.26 6.93 -29.69
CA GLN A 178 2.49 7.11 -30.91
C GLN A 178 3.48 7.65 -31.95
N ASP A 179 3.84 6.82 -32.93
CA ASP A 179 4.65 7.24 -34.08
C ASP A 179 3.80 7.95 -35.14
#